data_AF-A0A1S9P843-F1
#
_entry.id   AF-A0A1S9P843-F1
#
_cell.length_a   1.000
_cell.length_b   1.000
_cell.length_c   1.000
_cell.angle_alpha   90.00
_cell.angle_beta   90.00
_cell.angle_gamma   90.00
#
_symmetry.space_group_name_H-M   'P 1'
#
loop_
_entity.id
_entity.type
_entity.pdbx_description
1 polymer ?
#
loop_
_entity_poly.entity_id
_entity_poly.type
_entity_poly.pdbx_seq_one_letter_code
_entity_poly.pdbx_strand_id
1 'polypeptide(L)'
;MAKRRLGYNPHESKATVNQILDRLKFKLSIKTDRELAGRLFIAPNTLSAWRDRRTMDYQKLFAICELNHLDLNYIVFEKEANSIESAEEIIEQAMDVITRSKDKVAAVLHGLRSLISEEDLDKVLADLEKVTPINSSPDDVKQAG
;
A
#
# COMPACT_ATOMS: atom_id res chain seq x y z
N MET A 1 -38.03 6.13 -15.08
CA MET A 1 -36.79 5.47 -14.61
C MET A 1 -35.96 6.48 -13.84
N ALA A 2 -36.00 6.45 -12.50
CA ALA A 2 -35.23 7.37 -11.66
C ALA A 2 -34.01 6.65 -11.07
N LYS A 3 -32.82 7.15 -11.38
CA LYS A 3 -31.54 6.64 -10.86
C LYS A 3 -31.51 6.86 -9.34
N ARG A 4 -31.44 5.77 -8.57
CA ARG A 4 -31.14 5.79 -7.12
C ARG A 4 -29.78 6.46 -6.94
N ARG A 5 -29.75 7.69 -6.43
CA ARG A 5 -28.54 8.26 -5.83
C ARG A 5 -28.32 7.49 -4.53
N LEU A 6 -27.31 6.62 -4.49
CA LEU A 6 -26.81 6.04 -3.25
C LEU A 6 -26.44 7.21 -2.33
N GLY A 7 -27.24 7.40 -1.28
CA GLY A 7 -27.09 8.52 -0.36
C GLY A 7 -25.79 8.39 0.42
N TYR A 8 -24.90 9.35 0.24
CA TYR A 8 -23.87 9.62 1.24
C TYR A 8 -24.57 10.02 2.54
N ASN A 9 -24.49 9.16 3.55
CA ASN A 9 -24.96 9.45 4.90
C ASN A 9 -23.78 10.01 5.71
N PRO A 10 -23.68 11.34 5.92
CA PRO A 10 -22.53 11.96 6.60
C PRO A 10 -22.37 11.52 8.07
N HIS A 11 -23.38 10.87 8.66
CA HIS A 11 -23.36 10.45 10.05
C HIS A 11 -22.81 9.03 10.28
N GLU A 12 -22.68 8.21 9.23
CA GLU A 12 -22.31 6.79 9.37
C GLU A 12 -20.78 6.56 9.45
N SER A 13 -19.97 7.58 9.11
CA SER A 13 -18.51 7.45 8.96
C SER A 13 -17.66 8.13 10.05
N LYS A 14 -18.27 8.74 11.09
CA LYS A 14 -17.53 9.49 12.11
C LYS A 14 -17.30 8.63 13.36
N ALA A 15 -16.04 8.31 13.66
CA ALA A 15 -15.72 7.64 14.92
C ALA A 15 -16.00 8.53 16.13
N THR A 16 -16.41 7.89 17.22
CA THR A 16 -16.57 8.53 18.53
C THR A 16 -15.21 8.79 19.17
N VAL A 17 -15.15 9.77 20.09
CA VAL A 17 -13.92 10.06 20.86
C VAL A 17 -13.42 8.80 21.58
N ASN A 18 -14.32 7.98 22.13
CA ASN A 18 -13.94 6.73 22.79
C ASN A 18 -13.18 5.78 21.84
N GLN A 19 -13.70 5.56 20.63
CA GLN A 19 -13.05 4.70 19.64
C GLN A 19 -11.68 5.24 19.24
N ILE A 20 -11.55 6.55 19.03
CA ILE A 20 -10.26 7.18 18.71
C ILE A 20 -9.25 6.97 19.85
N LEU A 21 -9.66 7.20 21.09
CA LEU A 21 -8.79 7.03 22.26
C LEU A 21 -8.40 5.56 22.48
N ASP A 22 -9.32 4.62 22.24
CA ASP A 22 -9.04 3.20 22.40
C ASP A 22 -8.10 2.68 21.29
N ARG A 23 -8.24 3.15 20.06
CA ARG A 23 -7.28 2.87 18.97
C ARG A 23 -5.91 3.47 19.24
N LEU A 24 -5.85 4.68 19.81
CA LEU A 24 -4.62 5.30 20.30
C LEU A 24 -3.93 4.43 21.35
N LYS A 25 -4.68 3.96 22.37
CA LYS A 25 -4.16 3.06 23.40
C LYS A 25 -3.59 1.79 22.78
N PHE A 26 -4.33 1.19 21.85
CA PHE A 26 -3.91 -0.02 21.16
C PHE A 26 -2.58 0.18 20.41
N LYS A 27 -2.49 1.18 19.54
CA LYS A 27 -1.26 1.42 18.75
C LYS A 27 -0.07 1.87 19.62
N LEU A 28 -0.32 2.54 20.74
CA LEU A 28 0.74 2.94 21.70
C LEU A 28 1.07 1.86 22.75
N SER A 29 0.39 0.70 22.72
CA SER A 29 0.53 -0.36 23.73
C SER A 29 0.29 0.10 25.18
N ILE A 30 -0.70 0.96 25.38
CA ILE A 30 -1.06 1.55 26.67
C ILE A 30 -2.34 0.93 27.19
N LYS A 31 -2.40 0.65 28.50
CA LYS A 31 -3.57 -0.01 29.11
C LYS A 31 -4.49 0.98 29.81
N THR A 32 -3.94 2.06 30.36
CA THR A 32 -4.71 2.96 31.25
C THR A 32 -4.93 4.34 30.65
N ASP A 33 -6.05 4.97 31.01
CA ASP A 33 -6.33 6.38 30.66
C ASP A 33 -5.30 7.33 31.26
N ARG A 34 -4.75 7.00 32.44
CA ARG A 34 -3.70 7.79 33.09
C ARG A 34 -2.43 7.85 32.27
N GLU A 35 -2.00 6.70 31.73
CA GLU A 35 -0.84 6.61 30.85
C GLU A 35 -1.07 7.33 29.53
N LEU A 36 -2.25 7.19 28.93
CA LEU A 36 -2.60 7.89 27.70
C LEU A 36 -2.60 9.42 27.91
N ALA A 37 -3.16 9.90 29.02
CA ALA A 37 -3.13 11.31 29.38
C ALA A 37 -1.68 11.82 29.53
N GLY A 38 -0.80 11.02 30.14
CA GLY A 38 0.63 11.30 30.22
C GLY A 38 1.28 11.44 28.84
N ARG A 39 0.98 10.54 27.90
CA ARG A 39 1.51 10.60 26.53
C ARG A 39 1.00 11.79 25.72
N LEU A 40 -0.25 12.20 25.96
CA LEU A 40 -0.87 13.36 25.32
C LEU A 40 -0.47 14.69 25.98
N PHE A 41 0.35 14.65 27.04
CA PHE A 41 0.71 15.81 27.87
C PHE A 41 -0.55 16.58 28.32
N ILE A 42 -1.52 15.85 28.88
CA ILE A 42 -2.75 16.40 29.47
C ILE A 42 -3.01 15.79 30.84
N ALA A 43 -3.81 16.47 31.66
CA ALA A 43 -4.26 15.92 32.93
C ALA A 43 -5.33 14.83 32.71
N PRO A 44 -5.41 13.77 33.56
CA PRO A 44 -6.38 12.69 33.39
C PRO A 44 -7.85 13.16 33.36
N ASN A 45 -8.19 14.18 34.16
CA ASN A 45 -9.51 14.81 34.15
C ASN A 45 -9.87 15.46 32.80
N THR A 46 -8.86 15.89 32.03
CA THR A 46 -9.04 16.46 30.68
C THR A 46 -9.46 15.36 29.71
N LEU A 47 -8.82 14.19 29.81
CA LEU A 47 -9.18 13.02 29.00
C LEU A 47 -10.60 12.53 29.33
N SER A 48 -10.99 12.51 30.61
CA SER A 48 -12.37 12.22 31.02
C SER A 48 -13.36 13.24 30.44
N ALA A 49 -13.06 14.54 30.52
CA ALA A 49 -13.89 15.59 29.96
C ALA A 49 -14.04 15.47 28.43
N TRP A 50 -13.02 15.01 27.72
CA TRP A 50 -13.13 14.75 26.28
C TRP A 50 -14.15 13.67 25.96
N ARG A 51 -14.16 12.58 26.74
CA ARG A 51 -15.15 11.49 26.60
C ARG A 51 -16.56 12.00 26.87
N ASP A 52 -16.76 12.70 27.99
CA ASP A 52 -18.09 13.19 28.42
C ASP A 52 -18.68 14.21 27.43
N ARG A 53 -17.85 15.15 26.98
CA ARG A 53 -18.26 16.21 26.04
C ARG A 53 -18.29 15.74 24.59
N ARG A 54 -17.87 14.49 24.32
CA ARG A 54 -17.77 13.89 22.97
C ARG A 54 -16.98 14.77 21.99
N THR A 55 -15.97 15.45 22.49
CA THR A 55 -15.08 16.32 21.73
C THR A 55 -13.66 16.19 22.26
N MET A 56 -12.65 16.38 21.43
CA MET A 56 -11.26 16.29 21.83
C MET A 56 -10.42 17.34 21.13
N ASP A 57 -9.25 17.60 21.68
CA ASP A 57 -8.25 18.43 21.03
C ASP A 57 -7.55 17.63 19.93
N TYR A 58 -8.00 17.83 18.69
CA TYR A 58 -7.42 17.17 17.52
C TYR A 58 -5.98 17.62 17.24
N GLN A 59 -5.55 18.80 17.69
CA GLN A 59 -4.15 19.22 17.54
C GLN A 59 -3.23 18.31 18.36
N LYS A 60 -3.64 17.99 19.60
CA LYS A 60 -2.92 17.01 20.44
C LYS A 60 -2.95 15.60 19.86
N LEU A 61 -4.06 15.20 19.25
CA LEU A 61 -4.15 13.92 18.52
C LEU A 61 -3.13 13.87 17.37
N PHE A 62 -3.11 14.90 16.52
CA PHE A 62 -2.21 14.92 15.36
C PHE A 62 -0.76 14.93 15.79
N ALA A 63 -0.41 15.73 16.80
CA ALA A 63 0.95 15.78 17.34
C ALA A 63 1.42 14.41 17.86
N ILE A 64 0.57 13.65 18.57
CA ILE A 64 0.97 12.32 19.06
C ILE A 64 1.06 11.30 17.92
N CYS A 65 0.17 11.38 16.92
CA CYS A 65 0.22 10.52 15.76
C CYS A 65 1.48 10.76 14.93
N GLU A 66 1.84 12.02 14.70
CA GLU A 66 3.07 12.39 13.98
C GLU A 66 4.32 11.93 14.74
N LEU A 67 4.39 12.17 16.05
CA LEU A 67 5.52 11.77 16.90
C LEU A 67 5.76 10.25 16.92
N ASN A 68 4.71 9.44 16.81
CA ASN A 68 4.79 7.99 16.88
C ASN A 68 4.58 7.30 15.51
N HIS A 69 4.61 8.07 14.42
CA HIS A 69 4.37 7.60 13.05
C HIS A 69 3.09 6.74 12.90
N LEU A 70 2.01 7.15 13.56
CA LEU A 70 0.73 6.46 13.52
C LEU A 70 -0.10 6.88 12.30
N ASP A 71 -0.72 5.90 11.63
CA ASP A 71 -1.65 6.17 10.54
C ASP A 71 -2.93 6.83 11.09
N LEU A 72 -3.11 8.11 10.73
CA LEU A 72 -4.28 8.89 11.13
C LEU A 72 -5.57 8.31 10.55
N ASN A 73 -5.53 7.67 9.37
CA ASN A 73 -6.71 7.06 8.77
C ASN A 73 -7.23 5.92 9.63
N TYR A 74 -6.32 5.08 10.14
CA TYR A 74 -6.70 4.05 11.10
C TYR A 74 -7.22 4.65 12.40
N ILE A 75 -6.49 5.60 12.99
CA ILE A 75 -6.83 6.17 14.30
C ILE A 75 -8.20 6.85 14.27
N VAL A 76 -8.55 7.58 13.20
CA VAL A 76 -9.80 8.34 13.10
C VAL A 76 -10.91 7.55 12.44
N PHE A 77 -10.63 6.77 11.39
CA PHE A 77 -11.66 6.15 10.55
C PHE A 77 -11.69 4.62 10.62
N GLU A 78 -10.79 3.97 11.38
CA GLU A 78 -10.63 2.51 11.38
C GLU A 78 -10.30 1.93 10.01
N LYS A 79 -9.87 2.78 9.08
CA LYS A 79 -9.41 2.36 7.77
C LYS A 79 -7.91 2.22 7.90
N GLU A 80 -7.45 0.99 8.09
CA GLU A 80 -6.05 0.70 7.80
C GLU A 80 -5.84 1.04 6.33
N ALA A 81 -4.86 1.89 6.03
CA ALA A 81 -4.43 2.12 4.66
C ALA A 81 -3.91 0.78 4.13
N ASN A 82 -4.79 -0.01 3.48
CA ASN A 82 -4.56 -1.37 2.98
C ASN A 82 -3.31 -1.99 3.60
N SER A 83 -3.44 -2.43 4.86
CA SER A 83 -2.45 -3.31 5.45
C SER A 83 -2.20 -4.39 4.40
N ILE A 84 -0.97 -4.47 3.89
CA ILE A 84 -0.61 -5.59 3.04
C ILE A 84 -0.55 -6.76 4.00
N GLU A 85 -1.60 -7.60 4.00
CA GLU A 85 -1.85 -8.54 5.09
C GLU A 85 -0.94 -9.77 5.00
N SER A 86 -0.30 -10.02 3.86
CA SER A 86 0.63 -11.13 3.71
C SER A 86 1.58 -10.97 2.52
N ALA A 87 2.72 -11.65 2.59
CA ALA A 87 3.58 -11.88 1.44
C ALA A 87 2.81 -12.53 0.26
N GLU A 88 1.77 -13.33 0.54
CA GLU A 88 0.87 -13.90 -0.47
C GLU A 88 0.22 -12.81 -1.35
N GLU A 89 -0.32 -11.74 -0.76
CA GLU A 89 -0.99 -10.68 -1.51
C GLU A 89 0.00 -9.85 -2.33
N ILE A 90 1.24 -9.67 -1.85
CA ILE A 90 2.31 -9.02 -2.62
C ILE A 90 2.61 -9.83 -3.87
N ILE A 91 2.71 -11.15 -3.71
CA ILE A 91 2.98 -12.07 -4.82
C ILE A 91 1.83 -12.03 -5.83
N GLU A 92 0.57 -12.05 -5.38
CA GLU A 92 -0.60 -11.96 -6.28
C GLU A 92 -0.63 -10.64 -7.06
N GLN A 93 -0.40 -9.50 -6.38
CA GLN A 93 -0.37 -8.19 -7.04
C GLN A 93 0.78 -8.09 -8.05
N ALA A 94 1.96 -8.60 -7.70
CA ALA A 94 3.10 -8.65 -8.61
C ALA A 94 2.81 -9.56 -9.82
N MET A 95 2.16 -10.71 -9.60
CA MET A 95 1.79 -11.63 -10.67
C MET A 95 0.79 -11.01 -11.65
N ASP A 96 -0.18 -10.22 -11.19
CA ASP A 96 -1.13 -9.53 -12.08
C ASP A 96 -0.44 -8.48 -12.96
N VAL A 97 0.47 -7.68 -12.39
CA VAL A 97 1.27 -6.68 -13.14
C VAL A 97 2.14 -7.35 -14.20
N ILE A 98 2.82 -8.44 -13.85
CA ILE A 98 3.66 -9.21 -14.78
C ILE A 98 2.81 -9.81 -15.91
N THR A 99 1.66 -10.40 -15.58
CA THR A 99 0.77 -11.04 -16.55
C THR A 99 0.23 -10.04 -17.56
N ARG A 100 -0.29 -8.89 -17.09
CA ARG A 100 -0.77 -7.82 -17.99
C ARG A 100 0.34 -7.26 -18.88
N SER A 101 1.56 -7.19 -18.38
CA SER A 101 2.71 -6.72 -19.15
C SER A 101 3.09 -7.72 -20.25
N LYS A 102 3.08 -9.01 -19.92
CA LYS A 102 3.31 -10.10 -20.88
C LYS A 102 2.27 -10.09 -22.01
N ASP A 103 0.99 -9.93 -21.69
CA ASP A 103 -0.08 -9.90 -22.69
C ASP A 103 0.06 -8.72 -23.66
N LYS A 104 0.43 -7.55 -23.14
CA LYS A 104 0.70 -6.37 -23.98
C LYS A 104 1.90 -6.61 -24.90
N VAL A 105 2.98 -7.20 -24.39
CA VAL A 105 4.17 -7.53 -25.18
C VAL A 105 3.81 -8.56 -26.27
N ALA A 106 3.03 -9.59 -25.94
CA ALA A 106 2.56 -10.58 -26.90
C ALA A 106 1.69 -9.95 -28.00
N ALA A 107 0.79 -9.03 -27.65
CA ALA A 107 -0.04 -8.30 -28.60
C ALA A 107 0.80 -7.43 -29.55
N VAL A 108 1.81 -6.74 -29.02
CA VAL A 108 2.75 -5.93 -29.82
C VAL A 108 3.56 -6.82 -30.77
N LEU A 109 4.10 -7.93 -30.29
CA LEU A 109 4.85 -8.88 -31.11
C LEU A 109 3.98 -9.49 -32.21
N HIS A 110 2.73 -9.84 -31.91
CA HIS A 110 1.79 -10.32 -32.92
C HIS A 110 1.50 -9.25 -33.98
N GLY A 111 1.30 -8.00 -33.55
CA GLY A 111 1.14 -6.86 -34.45
C GLY A 111 2.34 -6.66 -35.37
N LEU A 112 3.56 -6.68 -34.82
CA LEU A 112 4.80 -6.54 -35.61
C LEU A 112 4.99 -7.72 -36.57
N ARG A 113 4.72 -8.95 -36.14
CA ARG A 113 4.80 -10.14 -37.00
C ARG A 113 3.85 -10.05 -38.20
N SER A 114 2.69 -9.42 -38.04
CA SER A 114 1.74 -9.23 -39.15
C SER A 114 2.19 -8.19 -40.19
N LEU A 115 3.15 -7.33 -39.85
CA LEU A 115 3.67 -6.27 -40.73
C LEU A 115 4.93 -6.69 -41.50
N ILE A 116 5.53 -7.83 -41.15
CA ILE A 116 6.77 -8.33 -41.75
C ILE A 116 6.39 -9.55 -42.60
N SER A 117 6.80 -9.54 -43.88
CA SER A 117 6.62 -10.72 -44.75
C SER A 117 7.49 -11.88 -44.25
N GLU A 118 7.09 -13.14 -44.46
CA GLU A 118 7.93 -14.29 -44.05
C GLU A 118 9.35 -14.22 -44.65
N GLU A 119 9.51 -13.64 -45.84
CA GLU A 119 10.80 -13.43 -46.52
C GLU A 119 11.72 -12.41 -45.85
N ASP A 120 11.19 -11.45 -45.11
CA ASP A 120 11.99 -10.46 -44.38
C ASP A 120 12.41 -10.98 -42.99
N LEU A 121 11.64 -11.91 -42.43
CA LEU A 121 11.94 -12.59 -41.16
C LEU A 121 13.17 -13.49 -41.27
N ASP A 122 13.30 -14.24 -42.36
CA ASP A 122 14.44 -15.12 -42.62
C ASP A 122 15.76 -14.35 -42.73
N LYS A 123 15.73 -13.14 -43.31
CA LYS A 123 16.92 -12.27 -43.40
C LYS A 123 17.36 -11.78 -42.03
N VAL A 124 16.42 -11.38 -41.18
CA VAL A 124 16.71 -10.91 -39.81
C VAL A 124 17.22 -12.04 -38.92
N LEU A 125 16.65 -13.25 -39.02
CA LEU A 125 17.16 -14.44 -38.33
C LEU A 125 18.58 -14.80 -38.78
N ALA A 126 18.82 -14.80 -40.09
CA ALA A 126 20.16 -15.05 -40.64
C ALA A 126 21.20 -14.00 -40.19
N ASP A 127 20.78 -12.76 -39.91
CA ASP A 127 21.67 -11.72 -39.37
C ASP A 127 21.86 -11.83 -37.86
N LEU A 128 20.86 -12.30 -37.10
CA LEU A 128 20.97 -12.57 -35.66
C LEU A 128 21.85 -13.78 -35.34
N GLU A 129 21.81 -14.83 -36.17
CA GLU A 129 22.69 -16.02 -36.02
C GLU A 129 24.17 -15.69 -36.26
N LYS A 130 24.47 -14.62 -37.01
CA LYS A 130 25.85 -14.12 -37.20
C LYS A 130 26.37 -13.36 -35.97
N VAL A 131 25.49 -12.92 -35.07
CA VAL A 131 25.87 -12.33 -33.79
C VAL A 131 26.09 -13.48 -32.80
N THR A 132 27.33 -13.94 -32.71
CA THR A 132 27.76 -15.06 -31.86
C THR A 132 27.19 -14.98 -30.43
N PRO A 133 26.84 -16.11 -29.80
CA PRO A 133 26.33 -16.11 -28.43
C PRO A 133 27.40 -15.59 -27.48
N ILE A 134 26.99 -14.68 -26.59
CA ILE A 134 27.74 -14.33 -25.37
C ILE A 134 27.68 -15.57 -24.46
N ASN A 135 28.41 -16.63 -24.82
CA ASN A 135 28.78 -17.65 -23.86
C ASN A 135 29.88 -17.02 -23.01
N SER A 136 29.47 -16.44 -21.90
CA SER A 136 30.32 -16.26 -20.74
C SER A 136 30.92 -17.64 -20.42
N SER A 137 32.20 -17.82 -20.72
CA SER A 137 32.95 -19.02 -20.35
C SER A 137 32.80 -19.25 -18.85
N PRO A 138 32.54 -20.49 -18.37
CA PRO A 138 32.44 -20.78 -16.94
C PRO A 138 33.75 -20.59 -16.13
N ASP A 139 34.85 -20.23 -16.77
CA ASP A 139 36.20 -20.33 -16.18
C ASP A 139 36.67 -19.10 -15.37
N ASP A 140 35.95 -17.98 -15.37
CA ASP A 140 36.40 -16.76 -14.65
C ASP A 140 36.06 -16.73 -13.14
N VAL A 141 35.44 -17.77 -12.58
CA VAL A 141 35.08 -17.83 -11.13
C VAL A 141 36.20 -18.40 -10.25
N LYS A 142 37.40 -18.69 -10.80
CA LYS A 142 38.55 -19.11 -9.99
C LYS A 142 39.70 -18.11 -10.06
N GLN A 143 39.53 -16.94 -9.44
CA GLN A 143 40.61 -16.20 -8.78
C GLN A 143 40.08 -14.95 -8.07
N ALA A 144 39.59 -15.11 -6.83
CA ALA A 144 39.61 -14.05 -5.83
C ALA A 144 39.40 -14.66 -4.44
N GLY A 145 40.47 -14.70 -3.64
CA GLY A 145 40.45 -14.69 -2.17
C GLY A 145 40.12 -15.98 -1.46
#